data_AF-A0A0G4KB07-F1
#
_entry.id   AF-A0A0G4KB07-F1
#
_cell.length_a   1.000
_cell.length_b   1.000
_cell.length_c   1.000
_cell.angle_alpha   90.00
_cell.angle_beta   90.00
_cell.angle_gamma   90.00
#
_symmetry.space_group_name_H-M   'P 1'
#
loop_
_entity.id
_entity.type
_entity.pdbx_description
1 polymer ?
#
loop_
_entity_poly.entity_id
_entity_poly.type
_entity_poly.pdbx_seq_one_letter_code
_entity_poly.pdbx_strand_id
1 'polypeptide(L)'
;MNDSICHEIPHSFDAMHKFSEVYAERTGTFFCVDTSVTAVVIEGLAKHKDVYGAPLCPCRHYDDKVQEVANTYWNCPCVPMRERRECHCMLFLSKDNDFASDKQVLSKELLVNFLR
;
A
#
# COMPACT_ATOMS: atom_id res chain seq x y z
N MET A 1 9.70 1.67 -28.89
CA MET A 1 9.92 0.30 -28.38
C MET A 1 8.65 -0.03 -27.60
N ASN A 2 7.91 -1.03 -28.10
CA ASN A 2 6.64 -1.46 -27.53
C ASN A 2 6.90 -2.18 -26.21
N ASP A 3 6.68 -1.50 -25.10
CA ASP A 3 6.45 -2.16 -23.82
C ASP A 3 4.94 -2.12 -23.55
N SER A 4 4.21 -2.95 -24.29
CA SER A 4 2.90 -3.42 -23.86
C SER A 4 3.12 -4.34 -22.67
N ILE A 5 3.34 -3.76 -21.48
CA ILE A 5 3.30 -4.49 -20.22
C ILE A 5 1.82 -4.72 -19.95
N CYS A 6 1.32 -5.92 -20.25
CA CYS A 6 0.13 -6.45 -19.60
C CYS A 6 0.42 -6.46 -18.10
N HIS A 7 -0.07 -5.45 -17.38
CA HIS A 7 0.11 -5.35 -15.95
C HIS A 7 -0.75 -6.42 -15.27
N GLU A 8 -0.17 -7.60 -15.04
CA GLU A 8 -0.82 -8.63 -14.25
C GLU A 8 -0.91 -8.17 -12.81
N ILE A 9 -2.14 -8.18 -12.26
CA ILE A 9 -2.38 -7.88 -10.86
C ILE A 9 -1.65 -8.92 -10.00
N PRO A 10 -0.84 -8.51 -8.99
CA PRO A 10 -0.08 -9.44 -8.17
C PRO A 10 -0.99 -10.45 -7.46
N HIS A 11 -0.49 -11.68 -7.25
CA HIS A 11 -1.23 -12.73 -6.58
C HIS A 11 -1.65 -12.32 -5.15
N SER A 12 -0.78 -11.60 -4.45
CA SER A 12 -1.08 -11.09 -3.10
C SER A 12 -1.98 -9.85 -3.05
N PHE A 13 -2.52 -9.36 -4.18
CA PHE A 13 -3.28 -8.10 -4.22
C PHE A 13 -4.50 -8.12 -3.29
N ASP A 14 -5.31 -9.19 -3.34
CA ASP A 14 -6.52 -9.29 -2.52
C ASP A 14 -6.21 -9.30 -1.02
N ALA A 15 -5.13 -9.96 -0.64
CA ALA A 15 -4.66 -9.97 0.74
C ALA A 15 -4.23 -8.56 1.19
N MET A 16 -3.53 -7.81 0.34
CA MET A 16 -3.07 -6.45 0.66
C MET A 16 -4.19 -5.42 0.63
N HIS A 17 -5.16 -5.57 -0.27
CA HIS A 17 -6.37 -4.76 -0.28
C HIS A 17 -7.15 -4.96 1.01
N LYS A 18 -7.47 -6.21 1.39
CA LYS A 18 -8.22 -6.48 2.62
C LYS A 18 -7.46 -6.07 3.88
N PHE A 19 -6.15 -6.30 3.91
CA PHE A 19 -5.28 -5.78 4.97
C PHE A 19 -5.41 -4.27 5.12
N SER A 20 -5.38 -3.54 4.00
CA SER A 20 -5.43 -2.07 4.02
C SER A 20 -6.76 -1.56 4.56
N GLU A 21 -7.89 -2.15 4.17
CA GLU A 21 -9.21 -1.77 4.71
C GLU A 21 -9.29 -1.99 6.23
N VAL A 22 -8.95 -3.21 6.66
CA VAL A 22 -9.01 -3.58 8.08
C VAL A 22 -8.08 -2.72 8.92
N TYR A 23 -6.89 -2.38 8.40
CA TYR A 23 -5.92 -1.56 9.11
C TYR A 23 -6.35 -0.09 9.16
N ALA A 24 -6.93 0.44 8.08
CA ALA A 24 -7.49 1.80 8.03
C ALA A 24 -8.60 1.97 9.08
N GLU A 25 -9.58 1.05 9.09
CA GLU A 25 -10.67 1.00 10.08
C GLU A 25 -10.12 0.91 11.50
N ARG A 26 -9.21 -0.04 11.77
CA ARG A 26 -8.65 -0.27 13.11
C ARG A 26 -7.86 0.93 13.65
N THR A 27 -7.21 1.68 12.78
CA THR A 27 -6.38 2.82 13.18
C THR A 27 -7.10 4.17 13.11
N GLY A 28 -8.34 4.19 12.62
CA GLY A 28 -9.09 5.43 12.38
C GLY A 28 -8.42 6.33 11.34
N THR A 29 -7.78 5.72 10.35
CA THR A 29 -7.16 6.40 9.20
C THR A 29 -7.95 6.17 7.93
N PHE A 30 -7.72 7.02 6.93
CA PHE A 30 -8.47 7.08 5.70
C PHE A 30 -7.54 6.99 4.50
N PHE A 31 -8.07 6.51 3.38
CA PHE A 31 -7.35 6.47 2.12
C PHE A 31 -7.22 7.85 1.49
N CYS A 32 -6.27 8.01 0.58
CA CYS A 32 -6.08 9.23 -0.20
C CYS A 32 -7.35 9.59 -1.00
N VAL A 33 -7.62 10.89 -1.13
CA VAL A 33 -8.69 11.42 -2.01
C VAL A 33 -8.48 11.01 -3.47
N ASP A 34 -7.23 10.89 -3.90
CA ASP A 34 -6.86 10.27 -5.16
C ASP A 34 -6.75 8.75 -4.97
N THR A 35 -7.78 8.03 -5.42
CA THR A 35 -7.85 6.56 -5.31
C THR A 35 -6.75 5.85 -6.11
N SER A 36 -6.18 6.48 -7.14
CA SER A 36 -5.08 5.89 -7.90
C SER A 36 -3.82 5.70 -7.04
N VAL A 37 -3.56 6.62 -6.11
CA VAL A 37 -2.46 6.51 -5.14
C VAL A 37 -2.65 5.26 -4.28
N THR A 38 -3.86 5.06 -3.74
CA THR A 38 -4.19 3.88 -2.95
C THR A 38 -4.01 2.58 -3.75
N ALA A 39 -4.45 2.54 -5.01
CA ALA A 39 -4.30 1.39 -5.88
C ALA A 39 -2.82 1.02 -6.11
N VAL A 40 -2.00 1.99 -6.49
CA VAL A 40 -0.57 1.77 -6.78
C VAL A 40 0.22 1.34 -5.54
N VAL A 41 -0.11 1.89 -4.36
CA VAL A 41 0.55 1.48 -3.12
C VAL A 41 0.17 0.06 -2.72
N ILE A 42 -1.12 -0.31 -2.79
CA ILE A 42 -1.57 -1.68 -2.49
C ILE A 42 -0.92 -2.67 -3.45
N GLU A 43 -0.83 -2.31 -4.73
CA GLU A 43 -0.16 -3.12 -5.73
C GLU A 43 1.34 -3.29 -5.42
N GLY A 44 2.05 -2.21 -5.09
CA GLY A 44 3.47 -2.26 -4.72
C GLY A 44 3.72 -3.12 -3.47
N LEU A 45 2.85 -3.02 -2.46
CA LEU A 45 2.89 -3.88 -1.27
C LEU A 45 2.69 -5.35 -1.64
N ALA A 46 1.75 -5.64 -2.55
CA ALA A 46 1.47 -6.98 -3.02
C ALA A 46 2.64 -7.56 -3.82
N LYS A 47 3.25 -6.78 -4.73
CA LYS A 47 4.47 -7.17 -5.46
C LYS A 47 5.60 -7.50 -4.50
N HIS A 48 5.88 -6.65 -3.52
CA HIS A 48 6.92 -6.92 -2.54
C HIS A 48 6.62 -8.16 -1.69
N LYS A 49 5.35 -8.39 -1.34
CA LYS A 49 4.93 -9.60 -0.65
C LYS A 49 5.15 -10.87 -1.48
N ASP A 50 4.82 -10.84 -2.77
CA ASP A 50 5.01 -11.97 -3.67
C ASP A 50 6.51 -12.26 -3.89
N VAL A 51 7.34 -11.22 -4.01
CA VAL A 51 8.79 -11.36 -4.31
C VAL A 51 9.62 -11.67 -3.06
N TYR A 52 9.38 -10.98 -1.94
CA TYR A 52 10.23 -11.04 -0.75
C TYR A 52 9.55 -11.72 0.45
N GLY A 53 8.30 -12.16 0.31
CA GLY A 53 7.51 -12.80 1.38
C GLY A 53 6.83 -11.83 2.36
N ALA A 54 7.25 -10.55 2.40
CA ALA A 54 6.69 -9.52 3.26
C ALA A 54 6.37 -8.23 2.49
N PRO A 55 5.32 -7.48 2.88
CA PRO A 55 4.90 -6.27 2.18
C PRO A 55 5.81 -5.08 2.53
N LEU A 56 7.04 -5.09 2.03
CA LEU A 56 7.99 -3.98 2.19
C LEU A 56 7.39 -2.70 1.60
N CYS A 57 7.53 -1.56 2.28
CA CYS A 57 6.97 -0.29 1.83
C CYS A 57 7.46 0.08 0.40
N PRO A 58 6.56 0.29 -0.58
CA PRO A 58 6.94 0.50 -1.99
C PRO A 58 7.42 1.92 -2.30
N CYS A 59 7.15 2.89 -1.43
CA CYS A 59 7.48 4.31 -1.65
C CYS A 59 8.85 4.70 -1.10
N ARG A 60 9.78 3.74 -0.93
CA ARG A 60 11.15 4.02 -0.51
C ARG A 60 12.15 3.31 -1.41
N HIS A 61 13.33 3.91 -1.52
CA HIS A 61 14.51 3.26 -2.07
C HIS A 61 15.22 2.45 -0.98
N TYR A 62 15.76 1.29 -1.35
CA TYR A 62 16.51 0.40 -0.47
C TYR A 62 17.71 -0.13 -1.24
N ASP A 63 18.88 -0.16 -0.59
CA ASP A 63 20.09 -0.75 -1.15
C ASP A 63 19.98 -2.28 -1.20
N ASP A 64 19.47 -2.90 -0.13
CA ASP A 64 19.17 -4.33 -0.04
C ASP A 64 17.76 -4.57 0.51
N LYS A 65 16.83 -4.90 -0.38
CA LYS A 65 15.44 -5.18 -0.01
C LYS A 65 15.27 -6.45 0.83
N VAL A 66 16.12 -7.47 0.64
CA VAL A 66 16.03 -8.73 1.40
C VAL A 66 16.45 -8.49 2.84
N GLN A 67 17.54 -7.74 3.05
CA GLN A 67 17.97 -7.34 4.39
C GLN A 67 16.90 -6.48 5.08
N GLU A 68 16.30 -5.51 4.39
CA GLU A 68 15.27 -4.64 4.98
C GLU A 68 13.99 -5.41 5.35
N VAL A 69 13.60 -6.39 4.55
CA VAL A 69 12.50 -7.31 4.90
C VAL A 69 12.81 -8.08 6.18
N ALA A 70 14.05 -8.56 6.35
CA ALA A 70 14.48 -9.25 7.58
C ALA A 70 14.55 -8.31 8.79
N ASN A 71 14.94 -7.04 8.60
CA ASN A 71 14.95 -6.01 9.64
C ASN A 71 13.54 -5.59 10.08
N THR A 72 12.53 -5.80 9.23
CA THR A 72 11.09 -5.55 9.46
C THR A 72 10.68 -4.10 9.68
N TYR A 73 11.62 -3.16 9.77
CA TYR A 73 11.33 -1.75 10.07
C TYR A 73 10.34 -1.13 9.06
N TRP A 74 10.54 -1.47 7.78
CA TRP A 74 9.74 -0.97 6.65
C TRP A 74 8.70 -1.97 6.13
N ASN A 75 8.53 -3.13 6.78
CA ASN A 75 7.43 -4.04 6.44
C ASN A 75 6.11 -3.39 6.86
N CYS A 76 5.16 -3.31 5.95
CA CYS A 76 3.88 -2.67 6.20
C CYS A 76 3.05 -3.50 7.21
N PRO A 77 2.52 -2.89 8.29
CA PRO A 77 2.63 -1.47 8.66
C PRO A 77 4.00 -1.14 9.28
N CYS A 78 4.71 -0.18 8.68
CA CYS A 78 6.07 0.19 9.09
C CYS A 78 6.09 0.80 10.50
N VAL A 79 7.28 0.87 11.11
CA VAL A 79 7.46 1.44 12.46
C VAL A 79 6.85 2.85 12.60
N PRO A 80 7.09 3.82 11.70
CA PRO A 80 6.45 5.14 11.78
C PRO A 80 4.91 5.10 11.79
N MET A 81 4.31 4.22 10.99
CA MET A 81 2.85 4.06 10.97
C MET A 81 2.33 3.48 12.30
N ARG A 82 3.02 2.47 12.84
CA ARG A 82 2.61 1.81 14.09
C ARG A 82 2.73 2.72 15.31
N GLU A 83 3.81 3.49 15.40
CA GLU A 83 4.11 4.29 16.59
C GLU A 83 3.50 5.68 16.54
N ARG A 84 3.43 6.31 15.36
CA ARG A 84 3.05 7.72 15.20
C ARG A 84 1.93 7.97 14.20
N ARG A 85 1.40 6.92 13.55
CA ARG A 85 0.40 7.01 12.46
C ARG A 85 0.87 7.84 11.27
N GLU A 86 2.18 7.82 11.01
CA GLU A 86 2.79 8.49 9.87
C GLU A 86 2.95 7.52 8.70
N CYS A 87 2.19 7.72 7.62
CA CYS A 87 2.28 6.92 6.40
C CYS A 87 2.80 7.76 5.23
N HIS A 88 4.09 7.61 4.89
CA HIS A 88 4.69 8.29 3.74
C HIS A 88 4.01 7.94 2.41
N CYS A 89 3.50 6.71 2.28
CA CYS A 89 2.81 6.25 1.08
C CYS A 89 1.43 6.90 0.85
N MET A 90 0.93 7.69 1.81
CA MET A 90 -0.43 8.23 1.78
C MET A 90 -1.53 7.16 1.72
N LEU A 91 -1.24 5.94 2.17
CA LEU A 91 -2.22 4.87 2.28
C LEU A 91 -3.07 5.01 3.54
N PHE A 92 -2.47 5.44 4.65
CA PHE A 92 -3.15 5.62 5.93
C PHE A 92 -2.99 7.06 6.40
N LEU A 93 -3.98 7.90 6.11
CA LEU A 93 -3.97 9.31 6.43
C LEU A 93 -4.89 9.60 7.63
N SER A 94 -4.47 10.51 8.50
CA SER A 94 -5.34 11.03 9.55
C SER A 94 -6.44 11.91 8.93
N LYS A 95 -7.57 12.05 9.62
CA LYS A 95 -8.74 12.78 9.11
C LYS A 95 -8.47 14.27 8.81
N ASP A 96 -7.49 14.85 9.50
CA ASP A 96 -7.04 16.24 9.36
C ASP A 96 -5.99 16.43 8.26
N ASN A 97 -5.55 15.36 7.58
CA ASN A 97 -4.66 15.47 6.44
C ASN A 97 -5.41 16.01 5.20
N ASP A 98 -4.85 17.01 4.52
CA ASP A 98 -5.47 17.64 3.34
C ASP A 98 -5.78 16.69 2.19
N PHE A 99 -5.09 15.55 2.13
CA PHE A 99 -5.29 14.52 1.10
C PHE A 99 -6.12 13.33 1.60
N ALA A 100 -6.58 13.33 2.85
CA ALA A 100 -7.45 12.28 3.35
C ALA A 100 -8.84 12.38 2.72
N SER A 101 -9.34 11.25 2.24
CA SER A 101 -10.76 11.08 1.95
C SER A 101 -11.54 10.74 3.23
N ASP A 102 -12.83 10.42 3.07
CA ASP A 102 -13.68 9.81 4.08
C ASP A 102 -13.76 8.28 3.95
N LYS A 103 -12.98 7.68 3.05
CA LYS A 103 -13.08 6.25 2.70
C LYS A 103 -12.05 5.41 3.45
N GLN A 104 -12.52 4.29 3.99
CA GLN A 104 -11.69 3.22 4.58
C GLN A 104 -11.90 1.88 3.87
N VAL A 105 -12.85 1.84 2.93
CA VAL A 105 -13.24 0.67 2.13
C VAL A 105 -13.33 1.13 0.68
N LEU A 106 -12.78 0.33 -0.23
CA LEU A 106 -12.78 0.60 -1.67
C LEU A 106 -13.09 -0.70 -2.42
N SER A 107 -13.88 -0.64 -3.49
CA SER A 107 -14.13 -1.84 -4.27
C SER A 107 -12.85 -2.28 -5.00
N LYS A 108 -12.61 -3.59 -5.03
CA LYS A 108 -11.47 -4.17 -5.74
C LYS A 108 -11.49 -3.79 -7.21
N GLU A 109 -12.65 -3.81 -7.84
CA GLU A 109 -12.84 -3.46 -9.25
C GLU A 109 -12.39 -2.03 -9.53
N LEU A 110 -12.71 -1.09 -8.63
CA LEU A 110 -12.27 0.30 -8.75
C LEU A 110 -10.75 0.39 -8.68
N LEU A 111 -10.12 -0.26 -7.70
CA LEU A 111 -8.66 -0.26 -7.56
C LEU A 111 -7.97 -0.87 -8.79
N VAL A 112 -8.46 -2.01 -9.27
CA VAL A 112 -7.91 -2.70 -10.46
C VAL A 112 -8.07 -1.84 -11.72
N ASN A 113 -9.13 -1.04 -11.84
CA ASN A 113 -9.30 -0.14 -12.99
C ASN A 113 -8.22 0.95 -13.07
N PHE A 114 -7.63 1.36 -11.94
CA PHE A 114 -6.53 2.33 -11.92
C PHE A 114 -5.15 1.71 -12.26
N LEU A 115 -5.07 0.38 -12.36
CA LEU A 115 -3.82 -0.36 -12.61
C LEU A 115 -3.71 -0.88 -14.04
N ARG A 116 -4.72 -0.60 -14.87
CA ARG A 116 -4.83 -1.07 -16.27
C ARG A 116 -4.45 0.01 -17.27
#